data_AF-A0A8U0WAA8-F1
#
_entry.id   AF-A0A8U0WAA8-F1
#
_cell.length_a   1.000
_cell.length_b   1.000
_cell.length_c   1.000
_cell.angle_alpha   90.00
_cell.angle_beta   90.00
_cell.angle_gamma   90.00
#
_symmetry.space_group_name_H-M   'P 1'
#
loop_
_entity.id
_entity.type
_entity.pdbx_description
1 polymer ?
#
loop_
_entity_poly.entity_id
_entity_poly.type
_entity_poly.pdbx_seq_one_letter_code
_entity_poly.pdbx_strand_id
1 'polypeptide(L)'
;MGILSYFCSAFSYKCSFELHLDRNETRGKRCIPDECNARQLTEPLNPCQADTSLTKALAHIYKLRLNLFKRENFHMQDLILLLRKHDERGTGYVTMESIWEVMYNLQIHVNVDKLRLAALSFDIITDQGLPTERLHINKFWKMLDVRYPLPRIESVKSFHDNKDTTYRLLCEDYKKPLGSLFISYQSRSNDESRTRASDLVCPGIPLQFGLCPSDFEIPRSKEQLRAIFKNLLGQNFDEVWELTRATLKGDENCEISVNDLHKTMTTIANE
;
A
#
# COMPACT_ATOMS: atom_id res chain seq x y z
N MET A 1 41.22 46.27 3.72
CA MET A 1 40.34 47.22 4.44
C MET A 1 38.91 46.97 3.99
N GLY A 2 38.17 46.15 4.76
CA GLY A 2 36.70 46.19 4.70
C GLY A 2 36.22 47.42 5.50
N ILE A 3 34.96 47.80 5.52
CA ILE A 3 33.72 47.06 5.30
C ILE A 3 32.67 48.04 4.77
N LEU A 4 31.74 47.49 3.99
CA LEU A 4 30.48 48.06 3.58
C LEU A 4 29.76 48.86 4.66
N SER A 5 29.16 49.95 4.20
CA SER A 5 28.45 50.91 5.02
C SER A 5 26.99 50.96 4.56
N TYR A 6 26.10 50.67 5.52
CA TYR A 6 24.71 51.11 5.60
C TYR A 6 23.71 50.56 4.56
N PHE A 7 22.71 49.81 5.05
CA PHE A 7 21.57 50.40 5.74
C PHE A 7 20.79 49.33 6.51
N CYS A 8 20.80 49.41 7.84
CA CYS A 8 19.79 48.81 8.69
C CYS A 8 19.64 49.73 9.91
N SER A 9 18.48 50.38 10.04
CA SER A 9 18.13 51.15 11.23
C SER A 9 16.62 51.19 11.39
N ALA A 10 16.13 50.42 12.36
CA ALA A 10 15.08 50.83 13.27
C ALA A 10 15.13 49.92 14.52
N PHE A 11 15.75 50.44 15.58
CA PHE A 11 15.97 49.80 16.89
C PHE A 11 14.83 50.13 17.87
N SER A 12 14.37 49.10 18.62
CA SER A 12 14.31 49.02 20.10
C SER A 12 13.23 49.83 20.85
N TYR A 13 12.54 49.35 21.90
CA TYR A 13 13.01 48.79 23.20
C TYR A 13 12.02 47.73 23.75
N LYS A 14 12.46 46.53 24.15
CA LYS A 14 13.01 46.10 25.47
C LYS A 14 11.92 45.89 26.56
N CYS A 15 11.56 44.62 26.79
CA CYS A 15 10.91 44.17 28.03
C CYS A 15 11.69 42.95 28.54
N SER A 16 12.48 43.16 29.59
CA SER A 16 13.27 42.13 30.27
C SER A 16 12.43 41.50 31.39
N PHE A 17 12.02 40.25 31.21
CA PHE A 17 11.68 39.36 32.32
C PHE A 17 12.84 38.38 32.49
N GLU A 18 13.65 38.59 33.53
CA GLU A 18 14.61 37.58 33.98
C GLU A 18 13.83 36.45 34.63
N LEU A 19 13.59 35.39 33.86
CA LEU A 19 13.18 34.11 34.41
C LEU A 19 14.43 33.43 34.97
N HIS A 20 14.57 33.43 36.30
CA HIS A 20 15.49 32.56 37.01
C HIS A 20 15.07 31.10 36.80
N LEU A 21 15.47 30.54 35.66
CA LEU A 21 15.34 29.12 35.35
C LEU A 21 16.57 28.41 35.93
N ASP A 22 16.36 27.66 37.01
CA ASP A 22 17.37 26.72 37.50
C ASP A 22 17.62 25.66 36.42
N ARG A 23 18.85 25.58 35.92
CA ARG A 23 19.24 24.69 34.81
C ARG A 23 19.07 23.21 35.14
N ASN A 24 18.86 22.87 36.41
CA ASN A 24 18.69 21.49 36.86
C ASN A 24 17.23 21.07 37.11
N GLU A 25 16.26 21.98 36.96
CA GLU A 25 14.84 21.66 37.15
C GLU A 25 14.16 21.38 35.80
N THR A 26 13.90 20.11 35.48
CA THR A 26 13.08 19.73 34.31
C THR A 26 11.61 19.76 34.71
N ARG A 27 10.87 20.79 34.29
CA ARG A 27 9.42 20.85 34.47
C ARG A 27 8.70 20.14 33.33
N GLY A 28 8.31 18.90 33.60
CA GLY A 28 7.48 18.06 32.75
C GLY A 28 7.42 16.65 33.33
N LYS A 29 6.28 15.95 33.18
CA LYS A 29 6.26 14.50 33.46
C LYS A 29 7.34 13.86 32.61
N ARG A 30 8.25 13.09 33.23
CA ARG A 30 9.24 12.29 32.52
C ARG A 30 8.48 11.45 31.49
N CYS A 31 8.64 11.76 30.22
CA CYS A 31 8.13 10.90 29.17
C CYS A 31 8.90 9.59 29.32
N ILE A 32 8.20 8.54 29.73
CA ILE A 32 8.71 7.19 29.58
C ILE A 32 8.91 7.06 28.07
N PRO A 33 10.15 6.83 27.59
CA PRO A 33 10.36 6.67 26.16
C PRO A 33 9.46 5.52 25.73
N ASP A 34 8.55 5.81 24.80
CA ASP A 34 7.80 4.78 24.11
C ASP A 34 8.83 3.83 23.49
N GLU A 35 8.58 2.51 23.51
CA GLU A 35 9.53 1.51 22.99
C GLU A 35 9.85 1.72 21.49
N CYS A 36 9.13 2.65 20.84
CA CYS A 36 9.32 3.07 19.47
C CYS A 36 10.29 4.27 19.36
N ASN A 37 11.53 3.99 18.96
CA ASN A 37 12.54 5.01 18.67
C ASN A 37 12.45 5.48 17.20
N ALA A 38 12.75 6.74 16.88
CA ALA A 38 12.66 7.27 15.50
C ALA A 38 13.54 6.51 14.48
N ARG A 39 14.57 5.80 14.96
CA ARG A 39 15.39 4.87 14.16
C ARG A 39 14.59 3.72 13.55
N GLN A 40 13.50 3.29 14.18
CA GLN A 40 12.59 2.26 13.65
C GLN A 40 11.81 2.71 12.40
N LEU A 41 11.84 4.01 12.04
CA LEU A 41 11.29 4.52 10.79
C LEU A 41 12.21 4.25 9.59
N THR A 42 13.51 4.13 9.84
CA THR A 42 14.54 4.04 8.80
C THR A 42 15.24 2.68 8.75
N GLU A 43 15.35 2.01 9.90
CA GLU A 43 15.93 0.66 9.97
C GLU A 43 14.88 -0.38 9.57
N PRO A 44 15.27 -1.45 8.86
CA PRO A 44 14.38 -2.58 8.64
C PRO A 44 14.02 -3.14 10.01
N LEU A 45 12.83 -2.80 10.49
CA LEU A 45 12.16 -3.59 11.50
C LEU A 45 12.13 -4.98 10.91
N ASN A 46 12.93 -5.90 11.46
CA ASN A 46 12.72 -7.32 11.24
C ASN A 46 11.22 -7.49 11.47
N PRO A 47 10.42 -7.83 10.45
CA PRO A 47 9.01 -8.10 10.70
C PRO A 47 9.07 -9.10 11.85
N CYS A 48 8.42 -8.78 12.96
CA CYS A 48 8.14 -9.80 13.97
C CYS A 48 7.68 -10.97 13.12
N GLN A 49 8.44 -12.07 13.08
CA GLN A 49 8.10 -13.21 12.23
C GLN A 49 6.73 -13.62 12.72
N ALA A 50 5.69 -13.09 12.08
CA ALA A 50 4.41 -12.91 12.74
C ALA A 50 3.89 -14.30 12.94
N ASP A 51 3.99 -14.84 14.17
CA ASP A 51 4.07 -16.28 14.47
C ASP A 51 3.32 -17.06 13.40
N THR A 52 4.03 -17.45 12.32
CA THR A 52 3.32 -17.83 11.08
C THR A 52 2.51 -19.10 11.33
N SER A 53 2.94 -19.88 12.32
CA SER A 53 2.24 -21.01 12.92
C SER A 53 0.89 -20.61 13.52
N LEU A 54 0.82 -19.58 14.38
CA LEU A 54 -0.43 -19.10 14.99
C LEU A 54 -1.39 -18.57 13.94
N THR A 55 -0.92 -17.72 13.03
CA THR A 55 -1.75 -17.16 11.97
C THR A 55 -2.31 -18.26 11.05
N LYS A 56 -1.48 -19.25 10.69
CA LYS A 56 -1.90 -20.43 9.93
C LYS A 56 -2.89 -21.31 10.71
N ALA A 57 -2.73 -21.43 12.02
CA ALA A 57 -3.65 -22.18 12.88
C ALA A 57 -5.01 -21.49 12.99
N LEU A 58 -5.04 -20.17 13.20
CA LEU A 58 -6.27 -19.39 13.22
C LEU A 58 -7.00 -19.44 11.87
N ALA A 59 -6.27 -19.26 10.76
CA ALA A 59 -6.82 -19.39 9.41
C ALA A 59 -7.42 -20.79 9.17
N HIS A 60 -6.78 -21.84 9.71
CA HIS A 60 -7.29 -23.20 9.65
C HIS A 60 -8.61 -23.35 10.43
N ILE A 61 -8.73 -22.76 11.62
CA ILE A 61 -10.00 -22.73 12.37
C ILE A 61 -11.08 -22.00 11.58
N TYR A 62 -10.81 -20.81 11.03
CA TYR A 62 -11.79 -20.10 10.21
C TYR A 62 -12.30 -20.94 9.03
N LYS A 63 -11.39 -21.59 8.31
CA LYS A 63 -11.75 -22.50 7.22
C LYS A 63 -12.60 -23.68 7.71
N LEU A 64 -12.23 -24.26 8.86
CA LEU A 64 -12.97 -25.36 9.46
C LEU A 64 -14.39 -24.94 9.84
N ARG A 65 -14.57 -23.78 10.48
CA ARG A 65 -15.88 -23.21 10.85
C ARG A 65 -16.79 -23.07 9.63
N LEU A 66 -16.26 -22.47 8.55
CA LEU A 66 -16.99 -22.30 7.29
C LEU A 66 -17.36 -23.64 6.65
N ASN A 67 -16.45 -24.62 6.66
CA ASN A 67 -16.70 -25.94 6.10
C ASN A 67 -17.77 -26.70 6.89
N LEU A 68 -17.75 -26.60 8.22
CA LEU A 68 -18.76 -27.22 9.08
C LEU A 68 -20.13 -26.57 8.88
N PHE A 69 -20.18 -25.24 8.73
CA PHE A 69 -21.43 -24.52 8.48
C PHE A 69 -22.05 -24.84 7.11
N LYS A 70 -21.22 -25.09 6.09
CA LYS A 70 -21.69 -25.44 4.72
C LYS A 70 -22.22 -26.87 4.58
N ARG A 71 -21.95 -27.76 5.54
CA ARG A 71 -22.36 -29.17 5.46
C ARG A 71 -23.84 -29.29 5.82
N GLU A 72 -24.65 -29.78 4.88
CA GLU A 72 -26.09 -30.01 5.09
C GLU A 72 -26.37 -31.14 6.08
N ASN A 73 -25.53 -32.18 6.10
CA ASN A 73 -25.69 -33.38 6.93
C ASN A 73 -24.96 -33.29 8.28
N PHE A 74 -24.57 -32.09 8.73
CA PHE A 74 -23.84 -31.92 9.97
C PHE A 74 -24.55 -30.91 10.87
N HIS A 75 -24.96 -31.37 12.06
CA HIS A 75 -25.45 -30.48 13.09
C HIS A 75 -24.43 -30.38 14.22
N MET A 76 -24.15 -29.15 14.66
CA MET A 76 -23.21 -28.91 15.76
C MET A 76 -23.65 -29.61 17.06
N GLN A 77 -24.94 -29.89 17.20
CA GLN A 77 -25.49 -30.64 18.33
C GLN A 77 -24.96 -32.09 18.38
N ASP A 78 -24.72 -32.73 17.23
CA ASP A 78 -24.20 -34.09 17.15
C ASP A 78 -22.77 -34.15 17.72
N LEU A 79 -21.96 -33.14 17.40
CA LEU A 79 -20.62 -32.96 17.98
C LEU A 79 -20.69 -32.80 19.49
N ILE A 80 -21.59 -31.96 20.00
CA ILE A 80 -21.75 -31.72 21.44
C ILE A 80 -22.16 -33.01 22.17
N LEU A 81 -23.10 -33.77 21.61
CA LEU A 81 -23.58 -35.02 22.20
C LEU A 81 -22.47 -36.08 22.26
N LEU A 82 -21.70 -36.25 21.17
CA LEU A 82 -20.59 -37.19 21.14
C LEU A 82 -19.48 -36.80 22.11
N LEU A 83 -19.10 -35.52 22.18
CA LEU A 83 -18.10 -35.06 23.15
C LEU A 83 -18.54 -35.30 24.59
N ARG A 84 -19.83 -35.10 24.90
CA ARG A 84 -20.37 -35.38 26.24
C ARG A 84 -20.39 -36.86 26.58
N LYS A 85 -20.54 -37.75 25.61
CA LYS A 85 -20.47 -39.20 25.82
C LYS A 85 -19.08 -39.65 26.29
N HIS A 86 -18.03 -38.94 25.86
CA HIS A 86 -16.66 -39.19 26.31
C HIS A 86 -16.32 -38.52 27.65
N ASP A 87 -17.21 -37.69 28.22
CA ASP A 87 -17.07 -37.11 29.56
C ASP A 87 -17.85 -37.94 30.58
N GLU A 88 -17.31 -39.12 30.91
CA GLU A 88 -17.93 -40.07 31.85
C GLU A 88 -18.19 -39.47 33.24
N ARG A 89 -17.42 -38.45 33.62
CA ARG A 89 -17.47 -37.82 34.95
C ARG A 89 -18.32 -36.55 34.98
N GLY A 90 -18.87 -36.12 33.84
CA GLY A 90 -19.68 -34.91 33.72
C GLY A 90 -18.92 -33.64 34.13
N THR A 91 -17.60 -33.64 34.00
CA THR A 91 -16.72 -32.55 34.45
C THR A 91 -16.72 -31.37 33.48
N GLY A 92 -17.20 -31.55 32.25
CA GLY A 92 -17.16 -30.56 31.17
C GLY A 92 -15.84 -30.54 30.41
N TYR A 93 -14.98 -31.55 30.62
CA TYR A 93 -13.66 -31.69 30.03
C TYR A 93 -13.47 -33.04 29.33
N VAL A 94 -12.72 -33.03 28.23
CA VAL A 94 -12.37 -34.24 27.46
C VAL A 94 -10.88 -34.24 27.13
N THR A 95 -10.29 -35.42 26.92
CA THR A 95 -8.91 -35.54 26.46
C THR A 95 -8.80 -35.24 24.96
N MET A 96 -7.62 -34.84 24.50
CA MET A 96 -7.37 -34.57 23.08
C MET A 96 -7.58 -35.80 22.19
N GLU A 97 -7.29 -36.99 22.70
CA GLU A 97 -7.51 -38.26 21.99
C GLU A 97 -9.00 -38.48 21.69
N SER A 98 -9.87 -38.29 22.69
CA SER A 98 -11.32 -38.41 22.48
C SER A 98 -11.87 -37.37 21.50
N ILE A 99 -11.30 -36.17 21.46
CA ILE A 99 -11.69 -35.16 20.46
C ILE A 99 -11.35 -35.63 19.06
N TRP A 100 -10.14 -36.15 18.87
CA TRP A 100 -9.71 -36.67 17.57
C TRP A 100 -10.62 -37.81 17.09
N GLU A 101 -10.93 -38.75 17.97
CA GLU A 101 -11.86 -39.85 17.67
C GLU A 101 -13.25 -39.33 17.28
N VAL A 102 -13.81 -38.40 18.05
CA VAL A 102 -15.12 -37.81 17.75
C VAL A 102 -15.11 -37.07 16.41
N MET A 103 -14.06 -36.29 16.13
CA MET A 103 -13.94 -35.57 14.85
C MET A 103 -13.80 -36.53 13.68
N TYR A 104 -13.04 -37.62 13.84
CA TYR A 104 -12.90 -38.68 12.84
C TYR A 104 -14.24 -39.39 12.58
N ASN A 105 -14.97 -39.75 13.64
CA ASN A 105 -16.29 -40.38 13.55
C ASN A 105 -17.31 -39.51 12.79
N LEU A 106 -17.23 -38.18 12.97
CA LEU A 106 -18.05 -37.20 12.26
C LEU A 106 -17.52 -36.84 10.86
N GLN A 107 -16.48 -37.55 10.37
CA GLN A 107 -15.84 -37.31 9.08
C GLN A 107 -15.33 -35.86 8.93
N ILE A 108 -14.89 -35.27 10.05
CA ILE A 108 -14.30 -33.93 10.10
C ILE A 108 -12.79 -34.08 10.03
N HIS A 109 -12.21 -33.74 8.88
CA HIS A 109 -10.77 -33.84 8.66
C HIS A 109 -10.09 -32.56 9.16
N VAL A 110 -9.22 -32.68 10.16
CA VAL A 110 -8.58 -31.56 10.84
C VAL A 110 -7.08 -31.83 10.97
N ASN A 111 -6.26 -30.80 10.80
CA ASN A 111 -4.86 -30.88 11.20
C ASN A 111 -4.76 -30.71 12.73
N VAL A 112 -4.35 -31.79 13.42
CA VAL A 112 -4.28 -31.87 14.90
C VAL A 112 -3.40 -30.77 15.49
N ASP A 113 -2.23 -30.55 14.91
CA ASP A 113 -1.25 -29.57 15.43
C ASP A 113 -1.80 -28.14 15.36
N LYS A 114 -2.44 -27.79 14.24
CA LYS A 114 -3.09 -26.48 14.06
C LYS A 114 -4.29 -26.32 14.99
N LEU A 115 -5.08 -27.37 15.19
CA LEU A 115 -6.21 -27.35 16.12
C LEU A 115 -5.72 -27.14 17.55
N ARG A 116 -4.72 -27.90 17.99
CA ARG A 116 -4.13 -27.81 19.32
C ARG A 116 -3.52 -26.43 19.56
N LEU A 117 -2.74 -25.92 18.61
CA LEU A 117 -2.11 -24.60 18.71
C LEU A 117 -3.16 -23.48 18.81
N ALA A 118 -4.25 -23.56 18.04
CA ALA A 118 -5.36 -22.62 18.17
C ALA A 118 -6.09 -22.76 19.52
N ALA A 119 -6.36 -23.99 19.97
CA ALA A 119 -7.04 -24.23 21.25
C ALA A 119 -6.23 -23.73 22.46
N LEU A 120 -4.90 -23.84 22.41
CA LEU A 120 -3.99 -23.24 23.39
C LEU A 120 -4.10 -21.71 23.38
N SER A 121 -4.12 -21.08 22.19
CA SER A 121 -4.21 -19.62 22.06
C SER A 121 -5.51 -19.02 22.59
N PHE A 122 -6.58 -19.80 22.65
CA PHE A 122 -7.90 -19.39 23.14
C PHE A 122 -8.17 -19.82 24.59
N ASP A 123 -7.17 -20.34 25.30
CA ASP A 123 -7.31 -20.83 26.68
C ASP A 123 -8.46 -21.87 26.82
N ILE A 124 -8.55 -22.78 25.83
CA ILE A 124 -9.53 -23.86 25.81
C ILE A 124 -8.97 -25.11 26.51
N ILE A 125 -7.65 -25.28 26.47
CA ILE A 125 -6.94 -26.39 27.11
C ILE A 125 -6.50 -25.97 28.51
N THR A 126 -6.87 -26.79 29.48
CA THR A 126 -6.42 -26.76 30.88
C THR A 126 -5.27 -27.76 31.04
N ASP A 127 -4.34 -27.47 31.97
CA ASP A 127 -3.17 -28.31 32.25
C ASP A 127 -2.18 -28.41 31.07
N GLN A 128 -1.76 -27.25 30.56
CA GLN A 128 -0.86 -27.13 29.42
C GLN A 128 0.45 -27.93 29.61
N GLY A 129 0.80 -28.79 28.65
CA GLY A 129 2.08 -29.50 28.65
C GLY A 129 2.15 -30.73 29.55
N LEU A 130 1.05 -31.12 30.20
CA LEU A 130 0.94 -32.36 30.95
C LEU A 130 0.34 -33.48 30.07
N PRO A 131 0.67 -34.76 30.32
CA PRO A 131 0.02 -35.89 29.64
C PRO A 131 -1.49 -35.99 29.96
N THR A 132 -1.98 -35.21 30.91
CA THR A 132 -3.38 -35.08 31.29
C THR A 132 -4.03 -33.81 30.72
N GLU A 133 -3.58 -33.35 29.56
CA GLU A 133 -4.20 -32.21 28.86
C GLU A 133 -5.71 -32.43 28.69
N ARG A 134 -6.46 -31.51 29.27
CA ARG A 134 -7.92 -31.53 29.30
C ARG A 134 -8.45 -30.34 28.55
N LEU A 135 -9.43 -30.58 27.70
CA LEU A 135 -10.02 -29.55 26.87
C LEU A 135 -11.46 -29.28 27.28
N HIS A 136 -11.78 -28.01 27.47
CA HIS A 136 -13.11 -27.61 27.92
C HIS A 136 -14.13 -27.70 26.78
N ILE A 137 -15.07 -28.66 26.88
CA ILE A 137 -16.07 -28.95 25.85
C ILE A 137 -16.82 -27.68 25.43
N ASN A 138 -17.29 -26.89 26.41
CA ASN A 138 -18.11 -25.70 26.14
C ASN A 138 -17.37 -24.59 25.40
N LYS A 139 -16.08 -24.41 25.66
CA LYS A 139 -15.27 -23.42 24.93
C LYS A 139 -14.92 -23.95 23.53
N PHE A 140 -14.71 -25.26 23.40
CA PHE A 140 -14.28 -25.89 22.15
C PHE A 140 -15.34 -25.89 21.05
N TRP A 141 -16.57 -26.34 21.31
CA TRP A 141 -17.59 -26.32 20.26
C TRP A 141 -17.94 -24.89 19.85
N LYS A 142 -17.86 -23.91 20.77
CA LYS A 142 -18.04 -22.48 20.48
C LYS A 142 -16.94 -21.93 19.57
N MET A 143 -15.71 -22.42 19.69
CA MET A 143 -14.63 -22.09 18.76
C MET A 143 -14.96 -22.56 17.33
N LEU A 144 -15.68 -23.68 17.17
CA LEU A 144 -16.00 -24.29 15.87
C LEU A 144 -17.32 -23.80 15.25
N ASP A 145 -18.26 -23.29 16.03
CA ASP A 145 -19.55 -22.80 15.53
C ASP A 145 -19.42 -21.37 14.98
N VAL A 146 -19.86 -21.14 13.74
CA VAL A 146 -19.85 -19.82 13.07
C VAL A 146 -20.72 -18.80 13.80
N ARG A 147 -21.77 -19.24 14.50
CA ARG A 147 -22.74 -18.36 15.17
C ARG A 147 -22.18 -17.68 16.42
N TYR A 148 -21.11 -18.22 17.00
CA TYR A 148 -20.49 -17.66 18.20
C TYR A 148 -19.25 -16.84 17.82
N PRO A 149 -18.98 -15.71 18.49
CA PRO A 149 -17.72 -15.02 18.30
C PRO A 149 -16.57 -15.90 18.80
N LEU A 150 -15.40 -15.81 18.15
CA LEU A 150 -14.22 -16.50 18.65
C LEU A 150 -13.85 -15.95 20.04
N PRO A 151 -13.33 -16.78 20.96
CA PRO A 151 -12.81 -16.31 22.23
C PRO A 151 -11.77 -15.22 21.99
N ARG A 152 -11.76 -14.17 22.83
CA ARG A 152 -10.75 -13.12 22.73
C ARG A 152 -9.40 -13.74 23.08
N ILE A 153 -8.46 -13.68 22.14
CA ILE A 153 -7.06 -13.95 22.43
C ILE A 153 -6.59 -12.73 23.24
N GLU A 154 -6.29 -12.91 24.52
CA GLU A 154 -5.51 -11.93 25.25
C GLU A 154 -4.16 -11.85 24.53
N SER A 155 -3.90 -10.77 23.79
CA SER A 155 -2.66 -10.69 23.02
C SER A 155 -1.50 -10.54 24.01
N VAL A 156 -0.85 -11.66 24.34
CA VAL A 156 0.36 -11.69 25.19
C VAL A 156 1.56 -11.02 24.51
N LYS A 157 1.39 -10.50 23.30
CA LYS A 157 2.37 -9.61 22.67
C LYS A 157 1.67 -8.30 22.39
N SER A 158 2.34 -7.20 22.73
CA SER A 158 2.04 -5.90 22.16
C SER A 158 1.85 -6.15 20.67
N PHE A 159 0.74 -5.64 20.11
CA PHE A 159 0.71 -5.41 18.68
C PHE A 159 1.86 -4.45 18.41
N HIS A 160 3.06 -4.97 18.15
CA HIS A 160 3.95 -4.31 17.22
C HIS A 160 3.19 -4.39 15.92
N ASP A 161 2.35 -3.38 15.69
CA ASP A 161 1.87 -3.05 14.36
C ASP A 161 3.06 -3.28 13.44
N ASN A 162 2.89 -4.14 12.44
CA ASN A 162 3.74 -4.06 11.27
C ASN A 162 3.46 -2.66 10.71
N LYS A 163 4.16 -1.66 11.25
CA LYS A 163 4.13 -0.28 10.81
C LYS A 163 4.95 -0.23 9.54
N ASP A 164 4.46 -0.90 8.51
CA ASP A 164 4.51 -0.35 7.18
C ASP A 164 3.82 1.00 7.26
N THR A 165 4.60 2.02 7.61
CA THR A 165 4.10 3.38 7.58
C THR A 165 3.64 3.63 6.15
N THR A 166 2.53 4.34 5.98
CA THR A 166 2.09 4.80 4.65
C THR A 166 3.24 5.45 3.89
N TYR A 167 4.14 6.12 4.62
CA TYR A 167 5.39 6.68 4.08
C TYR A 167 6.33 5.62 3.49
N ARG A 168 6.56 4.48 4.18
CA ARG A 168 7.40 3.39 3.66
C ARG A 168 6.78 2.71 2.45
N LEU A 169 5.48 2.42 2.48
CA LEU A 169 4.75 1.86 1.33
C LEU A 169 4.85 2.78 0.11
N LEU A 170 4.73 4.09 0.32
CA LEU A 170 4.87 5.10 -0.74
C LEU A 170 6.32 5.18 -1.27
N CYS A 171 7.32 5.04 -0.39
CA CYS A 171 8.73 4.97 -0.80
C CYS A 171 9.07 3.68 -1.55
N GLU A 172 8.44 2.55 -1.20
CA GLU A 172 8.59 1.29 -1.93
C GLU A 172 7.91 1.33 -3.29
N ASP A 173 6.71 1.91 -3.38
CA ASP A 173 6.02 2.15 -4.64
C ASP A 173 6.85 3.06 -5.56
N TYR A 174 7.51 4.08 -5.02
CA TYR A 174 8.43 4.93 -5.78
C TYR A 174 9.63 4.17 -6.36
N LYS A 175 10.05 3.06 -5.71
CA LYS A 175 11.16 2.21 -6.17
C LYS A 175 10.72 1.15 -7.17
N LYS A 176 9.41 0.91 -7.35
CA LYS A 176 8.92 -0.03 -8.35
C LYS A 176 9.28 0.50 -9.74
N PRO A 177 9.87 -0.32 -10.62
CA PRO A 177 10.09 0.12 -11.99
C PRO A 177 8.73 0.46 -12.59
N LEU A 178 8.58 1.72 -13.01
CA LEU A 178 7.38 2.17 -13.71
C LEU A 178 7.17 1.24 -14.91
N GLY A 179 6.08 0.48 -14.90
CA GLY A 179 5.73 -0.38 -16.02
C GLY A 179 5.70 0.45 -17.32
N SER A 180 5.89 -0.22 -18.45
CA SER A 180 5.99 0.32 -19.82
C SER A 180 4.82 1.21 -20.30
N LEU A 181 3.85 1.51 -19.44
CA LEU A 181 2.71 2.38 -19.66
C LEU A 181 2.95 3.83 -19.27
N PHE A 182 3.96 4.13 -18.44
CA PHE A 182 4.35 5.51 -18.20
C PHE A 182 5.41 5.92 -19.21
N ILE A 183 5.03 6.86 -20.09
CA ILE A 183 5.97 7.62 -20.89
C ILE A 183 6.98 8.20 -19.90
N SER A 184 8.26 7.80 -20.04
CA SER A 184 9.34 8.40 -19.27
C SER A 184 9.22 9.91 -19.42
N TYR A 185 8.88 10.62 -18.33
CA TYR A 185 8.98 12.06 -18.29
C TYR A 185 10.47 12.38 -18.26
N GLN A 186 11.10 12.34 -19.44
CA GLN A 186 12.42 12.91 -19.62
C GLN A 186 12.23 14.40 -19.41
N SER A 187 12.60 14.90 -18.22
CA SER A 187 12.71 16.35 -18.01
C SER A 187 13.64 16.88 -19.09
N ARG A 188 13.06 17.57 -20.08
CA ARG A 188 13.82 18.24 -21.11
C ARG A 188 14.19 19.59 -20.53
N SER A 189 15.49 19.78 -20.29
CA SER A 189 16.07 20.97 -19.67
C SER A 189 15.64 22.30 -20.33
N ASN A 190 15.20 22.27 -21.59
CA ASN A 190 14.77 23.47 -22.32
C ASN A 190 13.34 23.92 -21.98
N ASP A 191 12.46 23.04 -21.50
CA ASP A 191 11.04 23.39 -21.25
C ASP A 191 10.85 24.16 -19.93
N GLU A 192 11.73 23.95 -18.95
CA GLU A 192 11.74 24.71 -17.69
C GLU A 192 11.94 26.21 -17.93
N SER A 193 12.76 26.57 -18.93
CA SER A 193 13.05 27.96 -19.29
C SER A 193 11.93 28.64 -20.11
N ARG A 194 11.07 27.83 -20.76
CA ARG A 194 10.01 28.31 -21.66
C ARG A 194 8.65 28.44 -20.97
N THR A 195 8.45 27.75 -19.86
CA THR A 195 7.21 27.81 -19.07
C THR A 195 7.15 29.13 -18.30
N ARG A 196 6.18 29.99 -18.62
CA ARG A 196 5.99 31.28 -17.94
C ARG A 196 5.00 31.15 -16.79
N ALA A 197 5.02 32.10 -15.85
CA ALA A 197 4.04 32.18 -14.78
C ALA A 197 2.59 32.25 -15.29
N SER A 198 2.37 32.83 -16.49
CA SER A 198 1.08 32.84 -17.16
C SER A 198 0.56 31.43 -17.48
N ASP A 199 1.46 30.50 -17.82
CA ASP A 199 1.10 29.15 -18.24
C ASP A 199 0.70 28.29 -17.02
N LEU A 200 1.15 28.68 -15.82
CA LEU A 200 0.72 28.06 -14.55
C LEU A 200 -0.67 28.55 -14.11
N VAL A 201 -0.98 29.82 -14.35
CA VAL A 201 -2.25 30.45 -13.94
C VAL A 201 -3.36 30.19 -14.95
N CYS A 202 -3.03 30.20 -16.24
CA CYS A 202 -3.96 29.97 -17.35
C CYS A 202 -3.28 29.10 -18.42
N PRO A 203 -3.16 27.78 -18.21
CA PRO A 203 -2.51 26.89 -19.16
C PRO A 203 -3.24 26.88 -20.49
N GLY A 204 -2.49 27.06 -21.57
CA GLY A 204 -2.99 26.83 -22.92
C GLY A 204 -3.42 25.37 -23.12
N ILE A 205 -4.27 25.12 -24.12
CA ILE A 205 -4.84 23.79 -24.41
C ILE A 205 -3.76 22.69 -24.44
N PRO A 206 -2.59 22.86 -25.11
CA PRO A 206 -1.56 21.82 -25.13
C PRO A 206 -1.06 21.41 -23.74
N LEU A 207 -0.84 22.39 -22.86
CA LEU A 207 -0.29 22.16 -21.53
C LEU A 207 -1.31 21.45 -20.61
N GLN A 208 -2.61 21.68 -20.82
CA GLN A 208 -3.68 20.97 -20.11
C GLN A 208 -3.69 19.46 -20.42
N PHE A 209 -3.26 19.08 -21.63
CA PHE A 209 -3.11 17.69 -22.05
C PHE A 209 -1.70 17.13 -21.78
N GLY A 210 -0.85 17.88 -21.06
CA GLY A 210 0.50 17.45 -20.71
C GLY A 210 1.50 17.50 -21.86
N LEU A 211 1.21 18.28 -22.92
CA LEU A 211 2.14 18.52 -24.03
C LEU A 211 3.00 19.74 -23.74
N CYS A 212 4.31 19.59 -23.87
CA CYS A 212 5.28 20.66 -23.70
C CYS A 212 5.55 21.38 -25.03
N PRO A 213 6.02 22.65 -25.00
CA PRO A 213 6.39 23.39 -26.21
C PRO A 213 7.43 22.65 -27.07
N SER A 214 8.41 21.98 -26.45
CA SER A 214 9.40 21.18 -27.17
C SER A 214 8.78 20.02 -27.95
N ASP A 215 7.62 19.48 -27.54
CA ASP A 215 6.97 18.38 -28.24
C ASP A 215 6.55 18.78 -29.65
N PHE A 216 6.27 20.06 -29.91
CA PHE A 216 5.92 20.54 -31.23
C PHE A 216 7.14 20.77 -32.14
N GLU A 217 8.33 20.87 -31.56
CA GLU A 217 9.60 21.08 -32.25
C GLU A 217 10.31 19.76 -32.62
N ILE A 218 9.92 18.63 -32.04
CA ILE A 218 10.55 17.33 -32.34
C ILE A 218 10.31 16.95 -33.81
N PRO A 219 11.37 16.63 -34.57
CA PRO A 219 11.25 16.08 -35.91
C PRO A 219 10.61 14.68 -35.86
N ARG A 220 9.63 14.44 -36.73
CA ARG A 220 8.87 13.19 -36.79
C ARG A 220 8.82 12.66 -38.22
N SER A 221 8.69 11.34 -38.34
CA SER A 221 8.53 10.68 -39.64
C SER A 221 7.18 11.02 -40.28
N LYS A 222 7.09 10.83 -41.60
CA LYS A 222 5.87 11.07 -42.38
C LYS A 222 4.67 10.27 -41.83
N GLU A 223 4.88 9.01 -41.46
CA GLU A 223 3.84 8.11 -40.96
C GLU A 223 3.31 8.57 -39.60
N GLN A 224 4.21 9.03 -38.72
CA GLN A 224 3.82 9.55 -37.41
C GLN A 224 3.01 10.83 -37.53
N LEU A 225 3.41 11.75 -38.40
CA LEU A 225 2.66 12.98 -38.65
C LEU A 225 1.32 12.71 -39.34
N ARG A 226 1.27 11.76 -40.27
CA ARG A 226 0.01 11.31 -40.88
C ARG A 226 -0.96 10.76 -39.84
N ALA A 227 -0.46 10.05 -38.83
CA ALA A 227 -1.27 9.57 -37.71
C ALA A 227 -1.78 10.72 -36.82
N ILE A 228 -0.92 11.68 -36.48
CA ILE A 228 -1.29 12.85 -35.65
C ILE A 228 -2.36 13.70 -36.35
N PHE A 229 -2.19 13.97 -37.65
CA PHE A 229 -3.07 14.83 -38.44
C PHE A 229 -4.20 14.10 -39.16
N LYS A 230 -4.41 12.80 -38.89
CA LYS A 230 -5.40 11.96 -39.57
C LYS A 230 -6.80 12.58 -39.60
N ASN A 231 -7.21 13.18 -38.49
CA ASN A 231 -8.55 13.77 -38.33
C ASN A 231 -8.64 15.21 -38.88
N LEU A 232 -7.50 15.86 -39.17
CA LEU A 232 -7.45 17.25 -39.58
C LEU A 232 -7.20 17.41 -41.09
N LEU A 233 -6.22 16.67 -41.64
CA LEU A 233 -5.78 16.84 -43.03
C LEU A 233 -6.25 15.73 -43.98
N GLY A 234 -6.66 14.56 -43.47
CA GLY A 234 -7.28 13.49 -44.26
C GLY A 234 -6.57 13.16 -45.58
N GLN A 235 -7.10 13.70 -46.69
CA GLN A 235 -6.60 13.51 -48.06
C GLN A 235 -5.54 14.54 -48.49
N ASN A 236 -5.57 15.75 -47.93
CA ASN A 236 -4.68 16.85 -48.31
C ASN A 236 -3.31 16.78 -47.61
N PHE A 237 -3.09 15.76 -46.77
CA PHE A 237 -1.85 15.59 -46.01
C PHE A 237 -0.63 15.46 -46.91
N ASP A 238 -0.74 14.68 -47.99
CA ASP A 238 0.40 14.43 -48.89
C ASP A 238 0.82 15.72 -49.64
N GLU A 239 -0.11 16.59 -49.99
CA GLU A 239 0.18 17.89 -50.62
C GLU A 239 0.87 18.87 -49.66
N VAL A 240 0.35 19.00 -48.44
CA VAL A 240 0.95 19.83 -47.38
C VAL A 240 2.34 19.31 -47.01
N TRP A 241 2.52 17.99 -46.97
CA TRP A 241 3.81 17.36 -46.70
C TRP A 241 4.86 17.69 -47.75
N GLU A 242 4.54 17.53 -49.04
CA GLU A 242 5.49 17.85 -50.13
C GLU A 242 5.82 19.35 -50.18
N LEU A 243 4.84 20.23 -49.95
CA LEU A 243 5.08 21.67 -49.90
C LEU A 243 6.00 22.04 -48.73
N THR A 244 5.77 21.45 -47.57
CA THR A 244 6.63 21.67 -46.39
C THR A 244 8.05 21.15 -46.63
N ARG A 245 8.18 19.96 -47.23
CA ARG A 245 9.48 19.39 -47.60
C ARG A 245 10.24 20.29 -48.59
N ALA A 246 9.55 20.82 -49.60
CA ALA A 246 10.13 21.72 -50.60
C ALA A 246 10.62 23.03 -49.97
N THR A 247 9.85 23.60 -49.03
CA THR A 247 10.26 24.83 -48.31
C THR A 247 11.47 24.62 -47.40
N LEU A 248 11.61 23.42 -46.79
CA LEU A 248 12.70 23.08 -45.90
C LEU A 248 13.94 22.51 -46.62
N LYS A 249 13.88 22.32 -47.95
CA LYS A 249 14.95 21.72 -48.77
C LYS A 249 15.45 20.36 -48.23
N GLY A 250 14.54 19.51 -47.79
CA GLY A 250 14.85 18.19 -47.21
C GLY A 250 14.87 17.04 -48.23
N ASP A 251 15.65 16.00 -47.95
CA ASP A 251 15.71 14.74 -48.72
C ASP A 251 14.43 13.88 -48.56
N GLU A 252 14.32 12.77 -49.30
CA GLU A 252 13.15 11.87 -49.27
C GLU A 252 12.83 11.27 -47.89
N ASN A 253 13.82 11.15 -47.00
CA ASN A 253 13.69 10.68 -45.62
C ASN A 253 13.66 11.82 -44.58
N CYS A 254 13.29 13.04 -44.97
CA CYS A 254 13.27 14.18 -44.06
C CYS A 254 12.22 13.99 -42.94
N GLU A 255 12.65 14.21 -41.70
CA GLU A 255 11.77 14.32 -40.54
C GLU A 255 11.39 15.79 -40.34
N ILE A 256 10.10 16.06 -40.16
CA ILE A 256 9.55 17.42 -40.07
C ILE A 256 8.93 17.62 -38.68
N SER A 257 9.01 18.83 -38.13
CA SER A 257 8.37 19.17 -36.86
C SER A 257 6.87 19.49 -37.05
N VAL A 258 6.07 19.33 -35.99
CA VAL A 258 4.64 19.71 -36.03
C VAL A 258 4.49 21.21 -36.26
N ASN A 259 5.38 22.03 -35.69
CA ASN A 259 5.37 23.47 -35.87
C ASN A 259 5.62 23.90 -37.32
N ASP A 260 6.52 23.24 -38.04
CA ASP A 260 6.83 23.62 -39.41
C ASP A 260 5.71 23.21 -40.36
N LEU A 261 5.09 22.05 -40.15
CA LEU A 261 3.87 21.65 -40.86
C LEU A 261 2.70 22.60 -40.56
N HIS A 262 2.56 23.05 -39.31
CA HIS A 262 1.51 24.02 -38.95
C HIS A 262 1.71 25.37 -39.66
N LYS A 263 2.96 25.86 -39.76
CA LYS A 263 3.25 27.12 -40.47
C LYS A 263 2.85 27.05 -41.95
N THR A 264 3.15 25.93 -42.63
CA THR A 264 2.77 25.77 -44.03
C THR A 264 1.26 25.68 -44.20
N MET A 265 0.55 24.96 -43.31
CA MET A 265 -0.91 24.96 -43.28
C MET A 265 -1.50 26.36 -43.11
N THR A 266 -0.96 27.18 -42.20
CA THR A 266 -1.42 28.56 -42.03
C THR A 266 -1.09 29.47 -43.22
N THR A 267 -0.03 29.16 -43.95
CA THR A 267 0.34 29.92 -45.16
C THR A 267 -0.64 29.61 -46.29
N ILE A 268 -0.94 28.32 -46.51
CA ILE A 268 -1.94 27.87 -47.48
C ILE A 268 -3.34 28.41 -47.17
N ALA A 269 -3.70 28.55 -45.89
CA ALA A 269 -5.01 29.06 -45.49
C ALA A 269 -5.17 30.59 -45.63
N ASN A 270 -4.07 31.32 -45.77
CA ASN A 270 -4.06 32.79 -45.90
C ASN A 270 -3.83 33.26 -47.34
N GLU A 271 -3.61 32.34 -48.28
CA GLU A 271 -3.61 32.55 -49.73
C GLU A 271 -5.01 32.28 -50.31
#